data_AF-A0A161JNB4-F1
#
_entry.id   AF-A0A161JNB4-F1
#
_cell.length_a   1.000
_cell.length_b   1.000
_cell.length_c   1.000
_cell.angle_alpha   90.00
_cell.angle_beta   90.00
_cell.angle_gamma   90.00
#
_symmetry.space_group_name_H-M   'P 1'
#
loop_
_entity.id
_entity.type
_entity.pdbx_description
1 polymer ?
#
loop_
_entity_poly.entity_id
_entity_poly.type
_entity_poly.pdbx_seq_one_letter_code
_entity_poly.pdbx_strand_id
1 'polypeptide(L)'
;MHSLDMSLYQVSVLLDGAEHYVTDDKGVLLRSFKILELQALFESLPVEQMVLRQQSAYDEMINQPMRQGSNMLEVPLGNNRLGSAPQILH
;
A
#
# COMPACT_ATOMS: atom_id res chain seq x y z
N MET A 1 23.97 -14.85 9.35
CA MET A 1 22.53 -15.10 9.14
C MET A 1 21.93 -13.79 8.70
N HIS A 2 21.34 -13.72 7.51
CA HIS A 2 20.68 -12.51 7.02
C HIS A 2 19.18 -12.69 7.18
N SER A 3 18.54 -11.76 7.89
CA SER A 3 17.08 -11.63 7.81
C SER A 3 16.77 -10.99 6.46
N LEU A 4 16.21 -11.75 5.54
CA LEU A 4 15.56 -11.20 4.35
C LEU A 4 14.13 -10.88 4.79
N ASP A 5 13.89 -9.64 5.18
CA ASP A 5 12.55 -9.17 5.53
C ASP A 5 11.65 -9.22 4.29
N MET A 6 10.94 -10.33 4.12
CA MET A 6 9.86 -10.46 3.15
C MET A 6 8.60 -9.90 3.79
N SER A 7 8.36 -8.60 3.63
CA SER A 7 7.10 -7.98 4.05
C SER A 7 5.99 -8.35 3.07
N LEU A 8 4.87 -8.88 3.58
CA LEU A 8 3.66 -9.10 2.81
C LEU A 8 2.81 -7.82 2.83
N TYR A 9 2.61 -7.21 1.66
CA TYR A 9 1.78 -6.02 1.51
C TYR A 9 0.34 -6.41 1.15
N GLN A 10 -0.64 -5.74 1.74
CA GLN A 10 -2.06 -5.87 1.42
C GLN A 10 -2.59 -4.53 0.93
N VAL A 11 -3.43 -4.56 -0.10
CA VAL A 11 -4.00 -3.35 -0.70
C VAL A 11 -5.35 -2.98 -0.09
N SER A 12 -5.50 -1.71 0.25
CA SER A 12 -6.77 -1.04 0.49
C SER A 12 -6.89 0.19 -0.41
N VAL A 13 -8.12 0.65 -0.62
CA VAL A 13 -8.46 1.89 -1.32
C VAL A 13 -9.39 2.72 -0.44
N LEU A 14 -9.27 4.04 -0.55
CA LEU A 14 -10.19 4.98 0.09
C LEU A 14 -11.22 5.42 -0.96
N LEU A 15 -12.49 5.10 -0.74
CA LEU A 15 -13.62 5.49 -1.59
C LEU A 15 -14.69 6.14 -0.73
N ASP A 16 -15.17 7.32 -1.11
CA ASP A 16 -16.19 8.07 -0.36
C ASP A 16 -15.87 8.24 1.14
N GLY A 17 -14.58 8.37 1.47
CA GLY A 17 -14.09 8.51 2.86
C GLY A 17 -14.05 7.20 3.66
N ALA A 18 -14.41 6.07 3.06
CA ALA A 18 -14.35 4.75 3.67
C ALA A 18 -13.21 3.92 3.08
N GLU A 19 -12.51 3.20 3.94
CA GLU A 19 -11.45 2.30 3.53
C GLU A 19 -12.00 0.92 3.18
N HIS A 20 -11.60 0.40 2.03
CA HIS A 20 -12.02 -0.90 1.51
C HIS A 20 -10.82 -1.74 1.12
N TYR A 21 -10.81 -3.02 1.49
CA TYR A 21 -9.81 -3.95 0.98
C TYR A 21 -10.14 -4.37 -0.45
N VAL A 22 -9.09 -4.48 -1.27
CA VAL A 22 -9.21 -4.94 -2.65
C VAL A 22 -9.15 -6.46 -2.68
N THR A 23 -10.03 -7.09 -3.44
CA THR A 23 -10.06 -8.54 -3.65
C THR A 23 -10.03 -8.88 -5.13
N ASP A 24 -9.59 -10.10 -5.45
CA ASP A 24 -9.86 -10.71 -6.75
C ASP A 24 -11.33 -11.13 -6.92
N ASP A 25 -11.65 -11.73 -8.06
CA ASP A 25 -12.99 -12.23 -8.42
C ASP A 25 -13.47 -13.40 -7.53
N LYS A 26 -12.55 -14.02 -6.78
CA LYS A 26 -12.83 -15.10 -5.83
C LYS A 26 -12.92 -14.60 -4.39
N GLY A 27 -12.78 -13.30 -4.17
CA GLY A 27 -12.82 -12.69 -2.83
C GLY A 27 -11.50 -12.81 -2.06
N VAL A 28 -10.40 -13.20 -2.71
CA VAL A 28 -9.08 -13.27 -2.09
C VAL A 28 -8.47 -11.86 -2.04
N LEU A 29 -7.97 -11.46 -0.87
CA LEU A 29 -7.35 -10.16 -0.67
C LEU A 29 -6.13 -9.97 -1.58
N LEU A 30 -6.08 -8.82 -2.24
CA LEU A 30 -4.96 -8.44 -3.09
C LEU A 30 -3.72 -8.16 -2.25
N ARG A 31 -2.72 -9.03 -2.38
CA ARG A 31 -1.48 -9.00 -1.60
C ARG A 31 -0.28 -9.38 -2.45
N SER A 32 0.89 -8.82 -2.17
CA SER A 32 2.17 -9.25 -2.77
C SER A 32 3.33 -8.93 -1.83
N PHE A 33 4.45 -9.62 -2.01
CA PHE A 33 5.73 -9.26 -1.38
C PHE A 33 6.48 -8.17 -2.14
N LYS A 34 5.99 -7.75 -3.32
CA LYS A 34 6.64 -6.77 -4.17
C LYS A 34 5.69 -5.61 -4.44
N ILE A 35 6.06 -4.44 -3.94
CA ILE A 35 5.30 -3.20 -4.13
C ILE A 35 5.12 -2.89 -5.62
N LEU A 36 6.16 -3.07 -6.44
CA LEU A 36 6.11 -2.77 -7.88
C LEU A 36 5.04 -3.60 -8.63
N GLU A 37 4.83 -4.86 -8.25
CA GLU A 37 3.77 -5.69 -8.84
C GLU A 37 2.39 -5.13 -8.51
N LEU A 38 2.19 -4.63 -7.29
CA LEU A 38 0.94 -3.97 -6.91
C LEU A 38 0.76 -2.65 -7.65
N GLN A 39 1.79 -1.80 -7.76
CA GLN A 39 1.69 -0.52 -8.47
C GLN A 39 1.27 -0.70 -9.93
N ALA A 40 1.81 -1.71 -10.61
CA ALA A 40 1.48 -1.99 -12.01
C ALA A 40 -0.01 -2.31 -12.23
N LEU A 41 -0.68 -2.91 -11.25
CA LEU A 41 -2.12 -3.23 -11.36
C LEU A 41 -3.00 -1.97 -11.39
N PHE A 42 -2.54 -0.86 -10.83
CA PHE A 42 -3.29 0.39 -10.73
C PHE A 42 -2.88 1.43 -11.77
N GLU A 43 -1.91 1.14 -12.63
CA GLU A 43 -1.33 2.13 -13.55
C GLU A 43 -2.33 2.65 -14.59
N SER A 44 -3.28 1.81 -15.01
CA SER A 44 -4.35 2.19 -15.94
C SER A 44 -5.52 2.89 -15.26
N LEU A 45 -5.50 3.05 -13.93
CA LEU A 45 -6.58 3.63 -13.16
C LEU A 45 -6.23 5.07 -12.75
N PRO A 46 -7.22 5.97 -12.66
CA PRO A 46 -7.02 7.33 -12.19
C PRO A 46 -6.84 7.35 -10.66
N VAL A 47 -5.69 6.87 -10.18
CA VAL A 47 -5.33 6.92 -8.76
C VAL A 47 -4.70 8.27 -8.45
N GLU A 48 -5.34 9.05 -7.57
CA GLU A 48 -4.86 10.37 -7.15
C GLU A 48 -3.54 10.28 -6.37
N GLN A 49 -3.48 9.35 -5.42
CA GLN A 49 -2.31 9.14 -4.58
C GLN A 49 -2.20 7.66 -4.20
N MET A 50 -0.96 7.16 -4.18
CA MET A 50 -0.64 5.85 -3.64
C MET A 50 0.41 5.99 -2.53
N VAL A 51 0.16 5.35 -1.39
CA VAL A 51 1.04 5.40 -0.22
C VAL A 51 1.30 4.00 0.30
N LEU A 52 2.51 3.77 0.82
CA LEU A 52 2.79 2.64 1.69
C LEU A 52 2.46 3.06 3.11
N ARG A 53 1.53 2.35 3.73
CA ARG A 53 1.11 2.62 5.11
C ARG A 53 1.70 1.58 6.06
N GLN A 54 2.28 2.05 7.15
CA GLN A 54 2.73 1.22 8.27
C GLN A 54 2.05 1.68 9.55
N GLN A 55 1.50 0.74 10.30
CA GLN A 55 0.96 0.98 11.63
C GLN A 55 1.58 -0.03 12.59
N SER A 56 2.16 0.45 13.69
CA SER A 56 2.77 -0.42 14.68
C SER A 56 1.75 -0.75 15.78
N ALA A 57 1.63 -2.02 16.16
CA ALA A 57 0.87 -2.43 17.35
C ALA A 57 1.61 -2.15 18.67
N TYR A 58 2.69 -1.35 18.62
CA TYR A 58 3.59 -1.15 19.76
C TYR A 58 2.86 -0.57 20.96
N ASP A 59 1.92 0.36 20.74
CA ASP A 59 1.15 0.99 21.81
C ASP A 59 0.28 -0.02 22.59
N GLU A 60 -0.19 -1.08 21.94
CA GLU A 60 -1.00 -2.15 22.55
C GLU A 60 -0.14 -3.13 23.38
N MET A 61 1.15 -3.28 23.03
CA MET A 61 2.04 -4.29 23.60
C MET A 61 2.82 -3.83 24.85
N ILE A 62 2.78 -2.54 25.20
CA ILE A 62 3.50 -1.96 26.37
C ILE A 62 2.59 -1.34 27.45
N ASN A 63 1.26 -1.57 27.42
CA ASN A 63 0.31 -0.95 28.36
C ASN A 63 0.49 0.58 28.49
N GLN A 64 0.92 1.24 27.42
CA GLN A 64 1.12 2.68 27.42
C GLN A 64 -0.27 3.35 27.41
N PRO A 65 -0.50 4.45 28.17
CA PRO A 65 -1.75 5.20 28.06
C PRO A 65 -1.98 5.57 26.59
N MET A 66 -3.22 5.38 26.12
CA MET A 66 -3.62 5.64 24.73
C MET A 66 -3.05 6.97 24.26
N ARG A 67 -2.16 6.95 23.27
CA ARG A 67 -1.67 8.18 22.65
C ARG A 67 -2.86 8.93 22.05
N GLN A 68 -2.83 10.25 22.11
CA GLN A 68 -3.86 11.12 21.52
C GLN A 68 -3.87 11.12 19.98
N GLY A 69 -3.00 10.35 19.31
CA GLY A 69 -2.87 10.34 17.85
C GLY A 69 -2.41 8.99 17.30
N SER A 70 -2.72 8.76 16.02
CA SER A 70 -2.35 7.56 15.28
C SER A 70 -0.82 7.49 15.09
N ASN A 71 -0.24 6.30 15.25
CA ASN A 71 1.16 6.03 14.92
C ASN A 71 1.36 5.59 13.46
N MET A 72 0.32 5.80 12.65
CA MET A 72 0.31 5.49 11.22
C MET A 72 1.32 6.38 10.48
N LEU A 73 2.22 5.72 9.75
CA LEU A 73 3.16 6.35 8.85
C LEU A 73 2.73 6.06 7.42
N GLU A 74 2.58 7.10 6.61
CA GLU A 74 2.35 6.97 5.17
C GLU A 74 3.56 7.48 4.39
N VAL A 75 4.07 6.66 3.48
CA VAL A 75 5.17 7.00 2.59
C VAL A 75 4.63 7.03 1.16
N PRO A 76 4.63 8.18 0.47
CA PRO A 76 4.20 8.26 -0.92
C PRO A 76 4.98 7.29 -1.80
N LEU A 77 4.25 6.48 -2.56
CA LEU A 77 4.83 5.63 -3.59
C LEU A 77 4.85 6.42 -4.90
N GLY A 78 6.05 6.70 -5.41
CA GLY A 78 6.20 7.43 -6.68
C GLY A 78 5.50 6.70 -7.83
N ASN A 79 4.92 7.48 -8.76
CA ASN A 79 4.36 6.94 -9.99
C ASN A 79 5.49 6.70 -11.00
N ASN A 80 6.05 5.49 -10.98
CA ASN A 80 7.18 5.12 -11.84
C ASN A 80 6.79 4.79 -13.29
N ARG A 81 5.50 4.89 -13.67
CA ARG A 81 4.98 4.65 -15.05
C ARG A 81 5.59 3.41 -15.74
N LEU A 82 5.67 2.29 -15.03
CA LEU A 82 6.45 1.11 -15.47
C LEU A 82 5.74 0.26 -16.54
N GLY A 83 4.43 0.39 -16.69
CA GLY A 83 3.57 -0.31 -17.65
C GLY A 83 3.14 0.55 -18.84
N SER A 84 3.54 1.81 -18.88
CA SER A 84 3.32 2.73 -20.00
C SER A 84 4.48 2.61 -21.00
N ALA A 85 4.21 2.18 -22.23
CA ALA A 85 5.21 2.22 -23.30
C ALA A 85 5.78 3.66 -23.44
N PRO A 86 7.09 3.83 -23.73
CA PRO A 86 7.70 5.15 -23.79
C PRO A 86 7.00 5.99 -24.86
N GLN A 87 6.41 7.11 -24.45
CA GLN A 87 5.92 8.14 -25.37
C GLN A 87 7.14 8.81 -25.98
N ILE A 88 7.49 8.40 -27.20
CA ILE A 88 8.43 9.13 -28.04
C ILE A 88 7.74 10.45 -28.40
N LEU A 89 8.23 11.56 -27.83
CA LEU A 89 7.84 12.91 -28.26
C LEU A 89 8.30 13.11 -29.71
N HIS A 90 7.39 13.58 -30.56
CA HIS A 90 7.65 13.93 -31.96
C HIS A 90 7.58 15.44 -32.17
#